data_AF-A0A449ARV2-F1
#
_entry.id   AF-A0A449ARV2-F1
#
_cell.length_a   1.000
_cell.length_b   1.000
_cell.length_c   1.000
_cell.angle_alpha   90.00
_cell.angle_beta   90.00
_cell.angle_gamma   90.00
#
_symmetry.space_group_name_H-M   'P 1'
#
loop_
_entity.id
_entity.type
_entity.pdbx_description
1 polymer ?
#
loop_
_entity_poly.entity_id
_entity_poly.type
_entity_poly.pdbx_seq_one_letter_code
_entity_poly.pdbx_strand_id
1 'polypeptide(L)'
;MNETNMIEKQIKELVKKINKWNYEYYQLSEPSVSDNKYDVELRKLEVLEANFPEFIQEDSPTKKVGGNIVKEFKEYQHKNLCFL
;
A
#
# COMPACT_ATOMS: atom_id res chain seq x y z
N MET A 1 6.62 -21.06 -15.62
CA MET A 1 5.88 -19.87 -15.13
C MET A 1 6.86 -19.10 -14.26
N ASN A 2 7.22 -17.88 -14.65
CA ASN A 2 8.30 -17.14 -13.99
C ASN A 2 7.75 -16.50 -12.72
N GLU A 3 8.43 -16.68 -11.59
CA GLU A 3 8.02 -16.12 -10.28
C GLU A 3 7.79 -14.60 -10.35
N THR A 4 8.56 -13.90 -11.19
CA THR A 4 8.40 -12.48 -11.50
C THR A 4 7.03 -12.09 -12.06
N ASN A 5 6.39 -12.94 -12.88
CA ASN A 5 5.04 -12.67 -13.40
C ASN A 5 3.98 -12.70 -12.27
N MET A 6 4.19 -13.55 -11.26
CA MET A 6 3.26 -13.60 -10.12
C MET A 6 3.38 -12.35 -9.25
N ILE A 7 4.60 -11.86 -9.06
CA ILE A 7 4.87 -10.65 -8.28
C ILE A 7 4.32 -9.41 -8.99
N GLU A 8 4.57 -9.26 -10.29
CA GLU A 8 3.99 -8.17 -11.09
C GLU A 8 2.45 -8.14 -10.98
N LYS A 9 1.82 -9.32 -11.07
CA LYS A 9 0.37 -9.44 -10.91
C LYS A 9 -0.09 -9.03 -9.52
N GLN A 10 0.64 -9.41 -8.46
CA GLN A 10 0.32 -9.00 -7.09
C GLN A 10 0.42 -7.49 -6.90
N ILE A 11 1.48 -6.86 -7.42
CA ILE A 11 1.66 -5.40 -7.39
C ILE A 11 0.48 -4.72 -8.09
N LYS A 12 0.14 -5.16 -9.31
CA LYS A 12 -1.00 -4.63 -10.08
C LYS A 12 -2.33 -4.73 -9.32
N GLU A 13 -2.59 -5.87 -8.69
CA GLU A 13 -3.81 -6.08 -7.89
C GLU A 13 -3.86 -5.16 -6.66
N LEU A 14 -2.74 -4.97 -5.96
CA LEU A 14 -2.64 -4.08 -4.81
C LEU A 14 -2.84 -2.61 -5.22
N VAL A 15 -2.16 -2.17 -6.27
CA VAL A 15 -2.32 -0.81 -6.85
C VAL A 15 -3.78 -0.55 -7.17
N LYS A 16 -4.45 -1.50 -7.85
CA LYS A 16 -5.87 -1.36 -8.23
C LYS A 16 -6.79 -1.27 -7.02
N LYS A 17 -6.56 -2.08 -5.98
CA LYS A 17 -7.35 -2.04 -4.72
C LYS A 17 -7.19 -0.72 -4.00
N ILE A 18 -5.95 -0.27 -3.81
CA ILE A 18 -5.65 0.98 -3.09
C ILE A 18 -6.20 2.17 -3.87
N ASN A 19 -6.07 2.19 -5.20
CA ASN A 19 -6.67 3.24 -6.03
C ASN A 19 -8.20 3.26 -5.93
N LYS A 20 -8.85 2.08 -5.84
CA LYS A 20 -10.30 1.99 -5.59
C LYS A 20 -10.66 2.60 -4.24
N TRP A 21 -9.93 2.27 -3.18
CA TRP A 21 -10.18 2.83 -1.84
C TRP A 21 -9.91 4.33 -1.78
N ASN A 22 -8.87 4.82 -2.45
CA ASN A 22 -8.62 6.26 -2.60
C ASN A 22 -9.80 6.94 -3.29
N TYR A 23 -10.30 6.37 -4.39
CA TYR A 23 -11.48 6.90 -5.08
C TYR A 23 -12.70 6.92 -4.17
N GLU A 24 -12.97 5.84 -3.43
CA GLU A 24 -14.09 5.77 -2.47
C GLU A 24 -13.95 6.81 -1.36
N TYR A 25 -12.74 6.98 -0.80
CA TYR A 25 -12.46 7.94 0.24
C TYR A 25 -12.61 9.40 -0.24
N TYR A 26 -11.97 9.76 -1.36
CA TYR A 26 -11.96 11.14 -1.85
C TYR A 26 -13.22 11.53 -2.64
N GLN A 27 -13.78 10.60 -3.42
CA GLN A 27 -14.88 10.90 -4.34
C GLN A 27 -16.24 10.55 -3.76
N LEU A 28 -16.35 9.43 -3.05
CA LEU A 28 -17.63 8.95 -2.51
C LEU A 28 -17.81 9.31 -1.02
N SER A 29 -16.72 9.65 -0.31
CA SER A 29 -16.73 9.80 1.15
C SER A 29 -17.26 8.56 1.89
N GLU A 30 -17.17 7.40 1.24
CA GLU A 30 -17.65 6.11 1.74
C GLU A 30 -16.53 5.07 1.62
N PRO A 31 -15.52 5.10 2.51
CA PRO A 31 -14.43 4.15 2.47
C PRO A 31 -14.94 2.72 2.74
N SER A 32 -14.69 1.79 1.81
CA SER A 32 -15.07 0.37 2.00
C SER A 32 -14.16 -0.37 2.99
N VAL A 33 -13.05 0.24 3.41
CA VAL A 33 -12.05 -0.34 4.31
C VAL A 33 -11.70 0.62 5.42
N SER A 34 -11.30 0.09 6.58
CA SER A 34 -10.75 0.88 7.66
C SER A 34 -9.33 1.34 7.35
N ASP A 35 -8.92 2.45 7.95
CA ASP A 35 -7.57 3.04 7.80
C ASP A 35 -6.47 2.02 8.07
N ASN A 36 -6.60 1.22 9.13
CA ASN A 36 -5.65 0.14 9.44
C ASN A 36 -5.46 -0.85 8.28
N LYS A 37 -6.55 -1.22 7.60
CA LYS A 37 -6.50 -2.19 6.51
C LYS A 37 -5.89 -1.57 5.26
N TYR A 38 -6.22 -0.30 5.00
CA TYR A 38 -5.58 0.49 3.96
C TYR A 38 -4.07 0.58 4.18
N ASP A 39 -3.64 0.94 5.40
CA ASP A 39 -2.23 1.08 5.76
C ASP A 39 -1.46 -0.23 5.59
N VAL A 40 -2.02 -1.37 6.06
CA VAL A 40 -1.37 -2.68 5.91
C VAL A 40 -1.13 -3.04 4.44
N GLU A 41 -2.12 -2.80 3.58
CA GLU A 41 -2.02 -3.16 2.16
C GLU A 41 -1.14 -2.16 1.39
N LEU A 42 -1.15 -0.88 1.76
CA LEU A 42 -0.24 0.12 1.22
C LEU A 42 1.21 -0.23 1.57
N ARG A 43 1.48 -0.54 2.83
CA ARG A 43 2.79 -1.01 3.31
C ARG A 43 3.27 -2.25 2.56
N LYS A 44 2.36 -3.19 2.29
CA LYS A 44 2.69 -4.39 1.51
C LYS A 44 3.07 -4.05 0.07
N LEU A 45 2.35 -3.12 -0.55
CA LEU A 45 2.69 -2.62 -1.88
C LEU A 45 4.07 -1.94 -1.88
N GLU A 46 4.37 -1.08 -0.91
CA GLU A 46 5.67 -0.43 -0.77
C GLU A 46 6.82 -1.43 -0.65
N VAL A 47 6.66 -2.47 0.17
CA VAL A 47 7.68 -3.52 0.32
C VAL A 47 7.88 -4.29 -0.99
N LEU A 48 6.82 -4.61 -1.71
CA LEU A 48 6.93 -5.30 -3.01
C LEU A 48 7.62 -4.42 -4.05
N GLU A 49 7.23 -3.14 -4.14
CA GLU A 49 7.84 -2.18 -5.06
C GLU A 49 9.30 -1.87 -4.71
N ALA A 50 9.67 -1.85 -3.43
CA ALA A 50 11.05 -1.68 -2.98
C ALA A 50 11.93 -2.88 -3.36
N ASN A 51 11.38 -4.10 -3.31
CA ASN A 51 12.10 -5.30 -3.74
C ASN A 51 12.16 -5.44 -5.26
N PHE A 52 11.16 -4.93 -5.99
CA PHE A 52 11.03 -5.06 -7.44
C PHE A 52 10.73 -3.70 -8.10
N PRO A 53 11.71 -2.79 -8.15
CA PRO A 53 11.53 -1.46 -8.71
C PRO A 53 11.19 -1.46 -10.20
N GLU A 54 11.47 -2.56 -10.91
CA GLU A 54 11.14 -2.76 -12.31
C GLU A 54 9.64 -2.85 -12.61
N PHE A 55 8.82 -3.17 -11.60
CA PHE A 55 7.36 -3.29 -11.73
C PHE A 55 6.59 -2.10 -11.15
N ILE A 56 7.29 -1.06 -10.68
CA ILE A 56 6.66 0.17 -10.18
C ILE A 56 5.95 0.86 -11.34
N GLN A 57 4.63 1.02 -11.22
CA GLN A 57 3.83 1.74 -12.21
C GLN A 57 3.84 3.25 -11.92
N GLU A 58 3.70 4.07 -12.97
CA GLU A 58 3.64 5.54 -12.83
C GLU A 58 2.39 6.03 -12.10
N ASP A 59 1.30 5.28 -12.20
CA ASP A 59 0.02 5.55 -11.52
C ASP A 59 -0.05 4.96 -10.11
N SER A 60 1.06 4.38 -9.60
CA SER A 60 1.08 3.75 -8.29
C SER A 60 0.79 4.76 -7.16
N PRO A 61 -0.11 4.43 -6.22
CA PRO A 61 -0.44 5.32 -5.11
C PRO A 61 0.76 5.57 -4.19
N THR A 62 1.72 4.65 -4.10
CA THR A 62 2.97 4.82 -3.33
C THR A 62 3.85 5.94 -3.89
N LYS A 63 3.85 6.19 -5.21
CA LYS A 63 4.53 7.36 -5.81
C LYS A 63 3.87 8.67 -5.42
N LYS A 64 2.53 8.69 -5.32
CA LYS A 64 1.75 9.89 -4.98
C LYS A 64 1.79 10.21 -3.49
N VAL A 65 1.72 9.19 -2.64
CA VAL A 65 1.66 9.33 -1.17
C VAL A 65 3.05 9.28 -0.53
N GLY A 66 4.03 8.61 -1.17
CA GLY A 66 5.32 8.24 -0.59
C GLY A 66 6.55 8.79 -1.32
N GLY A 67 6.45 9.90 -2.06
CA GLY A 67 7.58 10.49 -2.79
C GLY A 67 8.82 10.89 -1.98
N ASN A 68 8.88 10.64 -0.65
CA ASN A 68 10.03 11.00 0.18
C ASN A 68 10.21 10.20 1.50
N ILE A 69 9.75 8.95 1.63
CA ILE A 69 9.98 8.17 2.87
C ILE A 69 10.82 6.93 2.60
N VAL A 70 12.04 7.18 2.11
CA VAL A 70 13.17 6.31 2.44
C VAL A 70 13.49 6.57 3.91
N LYS A 71 13.01 5.72 4.82
CA LYS A 71 13.62 5.47 6.14
C LYS A 71 12.82 4.42 6.89
N GLU A 72 13.44 3.24 6.99
CA GLU A 72 13.28 2.35 8.14
C GLU A 72 11.84 1.98 8.50
N PHE A 73 11.33 0.91 7.88
CA PHE A 73 10.23 0.13 8.44
C PHE A 73 10.68 -0.51 9.77
N LYS A 74 10.76 0.30 10.83
CA LYS A 74 10.61 -0.19 12.20
C LYS A 74 9.13 -0.40 12.40
N GLU A 75 8.77 -1.68 12.39
CA GLU A 75 7.48 -2.21 12.78
C GLU A 75 6.99 -1.54 14.07
N TYR A 76 6.12 -0.53 13.96
CA TYR A 76 5.45 0.01 15.14
C TYR A 76 4.38 -1.01 15.55
N GLN A 77 4.73 -1.87 16.49
CA GLN A 77 3.74 -2.52 17.34
C GLN A 77 2.85 -1.43 17.94
N HIS A 78 1.58 -1.39 17.54
CA HIS A 78 0.54 -0.71 18.30
C HIS A 78 0.43 -1.41 19.66
N LYS A 79 1.23 -0.98 20.62
CA LYS A 79 0.90 -1.18 22.03
C LYS A 79 -0.31 -0.31 22.31
N ASN A 80 -1.49 -0.90 22.17
CA ASN A 80 -2.70 -0.42 22.83
C ASN A 80 -2.41 -0.39 24.34
N LEU A 81 -1.90 0.74 24.85
CA LEU A 81 -2.00 1.05 26.25
C LEU A 81 -3.30 1.83 26.44
N CYS A 82 -4.37 1.04 26.58
CA CYS A 82 -5.55 1.47 27.31
C CYS A 82 -5.12 1.54 28.79
N PHE A 83 -5.11 2.73 29.39
CA PHE A 83 -5.15 2.85 30.84
C PHE A 83 -6.19 3.90 31.23
N LEU A 84 -6.93 3.51 32.26
CA LEU A 84 -8.14 4.07 32.87
C LEU A 84 -8.04 5.55 33.25
#